data_AF-A0A432MEB5-F1
#
_entry.id   AF-A0A432MEB5-F1
#
_cell.length_a   1.000
_cell.length_b   1.000
_cell.length_c   1.000
_cell.angle_alpha   90.00
_cell.angle_beta   90.00
_cell.angle_gamma   90.00
#
_symmetry.space_group_name_H-M   'P 1'
#
loop_
_entity.id
_entity.type
_entity.pdbx_description
1 polymer ?
#
loop_
_entity_poly.entity_id
_entity_poly.type
_entity_poly.pdbx_seq_one_letter_code
_entity_poly.pdbx_strand_id
1 'polypeptide(L)'
;MTAPPPIGERTRVFGLIALLFLALAVRRAEERGVMAQGAGAGPSSGAGSGRFVGSIEAEGFRWPYVVHVPPQYDEGPPLPLLLLLHGSSGSGLRFLEDAGWAELADREGVIVLAPDALPLRPAGAPNRALNPRIWNSGQHPDDRPRSQIDDLAALDALLTEVQQRWKVDPARIYAAGHSNGGAMALRLGAERSGVFAAVASVAGLRYVEPPEGARAVPILAIFGGADPLLPTEGGLSVLPWEVRRTPELLPEVRRWANGLGCPPVQIDFEHQGTVHSFSFPPGRDGATVRFLVLDGHGHAWPGGQPTPGEVLLVGPRTDAIDATEVIWDFLSSWRRPDAPGSSSP
;
A
#
# COMPACT_ATOMS: atom_id res chain seq x y z
N MET A 1 42.94 -48.90 8.43
CA MET A 1 41.95 -49.05 7.34
C MET A 1 40.70 -49.68 7.94
N THR A 2 39.76 -48.83 8.33
CA THR A 2 38.51 -49.19 9.01
C THR A 2 37.37 -48.85 8.07
N ALA A 3 36.53 -49.85 7.79
CA ALA A 3 35.41 -49.76 6.86
C ALA A 3 34.34 -48.76 7.34
N PRO A 4 33.63 -48.07 6.42
CA PRO A 4 32.62 -47.09 6.79
C PRO A 4 31.29 -47.76 7.23
N PRO A 5 30.52 -47.13 8.13
CA PRO A 5 29.22 -47.63 8.55
C PRO A 5 28.12 -47.41 7.49
N PRO A 6 27.03 -48.19 7.54
CA PRO A 6 26.02 -48.23 6.48
C PRO A 6 25.12 -46.99 6.47
N ILE A 7 24.73 -46.60 5.26
CA ILE A 7 23.75 -45.57 4.94
C ILE A 7 22.36 -46.09 5.34
N GLY A 8 21.73 -45.45 6.31
CA GLY A 8 20.40 -45.84 6.76
C GLY A 8 19.81 -44.90 7.80
N GLU A 9 19.59 -43.63 7.44
CA GLU A 9 18.60 -42.77 8.11
C GLU A 9 18.35 -41.51 7.27
N ARG A 10 17.59 -41.69 6.18
CA ARG A 10 16.80 -40.63 5.58
C ARG A 10 15.36 -41.12 5.59
N THR A 11 14.45 -40.19 5.88
CA THR A 11 12.98 -40.35 5.95
C THR A 11 12.45 -40.72 7.33
N ARG A 12 12.05 -39.70 8.11
CA ARG A 12 10.83 -39.63 8.97
C ARG A 12 10.96 -38.53 10.03
N VAL A 13 10.84 -37.27 9.62
CA VAL A 13 10.37 -36.17 10.48
C VAL A 13 9.49 -35.25 9.61
N PHE A 14 8.33 -35.75 9.21
CA PHE A 14 7.21 -34.94 8.74
C PHE A 14 5.94 -35.75 8.99
N GLY A 15 5.22 -35.38 10.05
CA GLY A 15 3.97 -36.03 10.40
C GLY A 15 3.76 -36.08 11.89
N LEU A 16 3.53 -34.92 12.53
CA LEU A 16 2.67 -34.81 13.71
C LEU A 16 2.40 -33.34 14.14
N ILE A 17 1.89 -32.47 13.25
CA ILE A 17 1.12 -31.28 13.67
C ILE A 17 -0.04 -31.10 12.70
N ALA A 18 -0.90 -32.10 12.65
CA ALA A 18 -2.16 -32.07 11.93
C ALA A 18 -3.19 -32.83 12.75
N LEU A 19 -3.50 -32.32 13.95
CA LEU A 19 -4.64 -32.73 14.79
C LEU A 19 -4.62 -31.93 16.09
N LEU A 20 -5.13 -30.70 16.07
CA LEU A 20 -5.72 -30.01 17.22
C LEU A 20 -6.46 -28.78 16.71
N PHE A 21 -7.65 -28.54 17.26
CA PHE A 21 -8.68 -27.56 16.89
C PHE A 21 -9.72 -28.01 15.86
N LEU A 22 -10.44 -29.08 16.20
CA LEU A 22 -11.86 -29.19 15.87
C LEU A 22 -12.65 -29.44 17.17
N ALA A 23 -13.22 -28.40 17.77
CA ALA A 23 -14.44 -28.50 18.59
C ALA A 23 -14.96 -27.11 19.03
N LEU A 24 -16.24 -26.88 18.73
CA LEU A 24 -17.18 -25.94 19.37
C LEU A 24 -16.95 -24.42 19.25
N ALA A 25 -17.74 -23.78 18.38
CA ALA A 25 -18.98 -23.10 18.81
C ALA A 25 -19.74 -22.58 17.59
N VAL A 26 -20.80 -23.31 17.18
CA VAL A 26 -21.83 -22.77 16.29
C VAL A 26 -22.71 -21.84 17.13
N ARG A 27 -22.63 -20.54 16.89
CA ARG A 27 -23.69 -19.60 17.26
C ARG A 27 -24.16 -18.90 15.99
N ARG A 28 -25.37 -19.23 15.55
CA ARG A 28 -26.13 -18.48 14.54
C ARG A 28 -26.33 -17.05 15.06
N ALA A 29 -25.79 -16.07 14.37
CA ALA A 29 -26.34 -14.72 14.38
C ALA A 29 -27.15 -14.59 13.09
N GLU A 30 -28.47 -14.64 13.23
CA GLU A 30 -29.39 -14.16 12.19
C GLU A 30 -29.31 -12.63 12.19
N GLU A 31 -28.46 -12.07 11.33
CA GLU A 31 -28.52 -10.63 11.06
C GLU A 31 -29.61 -10.37 10.03
N ARG A 32 -30.66 -9.71 10.52
CA ARG A 32 -31.75 -9.15 9.73
C ARG A 32 -31.15 -8.26 8.66
N GLY A 33 -31.39 -8.64 7.41
CA GLY A 33 -31.07 -7.82 6.24
C GLY A 33 -31.75 -6.46 6.37
N VAL A 34 -30.94 -5.41 6.54
CA VAL A 34 -31.34 -4.07 6.16
C VAL A 34 -31.14 -4.00 4.64
N MET A 35 -32.23 -4.26 3.92
CA MET A 35 -32.34 -3.97 2.50
C MET A 35 -32.24 -2.45 2.33
N ALA A 36 -31.07 -1.94 1.97
CA ALA A 36 -30.96 -0.62 1.36
C ALA A 36 -31.44 -0.75 -0.09
N GLN A 37 -32.75 -0.54 -0.29
CA GLN A 37 -33.31 -0.26 -1.61
C GLN A 37 -32.98 1.19 -1.98
N GLY A 38 -32.59 1.41 -3.24
CA GLY A 38 -33.09 2.55 -3.99
C GLY A 38 -32.05 3.50 -4.57
N ALA A 39 -31.90 3.34 -5.89
CA ALA A 39 -31.89 4.39 -6.91
C ALA A 39 -30.60 5.20 -7.13
N GLY A 40 -30.19 5.18 -8.41
CA GLY A 40 -29.21 6.10 -8.94
C GLY A 40 -29.66 7.55 -8.83
N ALA A 41 -28.68 8.40 -8.55
CA ALA A 41 -28.67 9.80 -8.92
C ALA A 41 -27.28 10.07 -9.49
N GLY A 42 -27.21 10.80 -10.61
CA GLY A 42 -25.96 11.40 -11.08
C GLY A 42 -25.34 12.32 -10.01
N PRO A 43 -24.10 12.79 -10.22
CA PRO A 43 -23.29 13.35 -9.15
C PRO A 43 -23.95 14.62 -8.59
N SER A 44 -24.43 14.55 -7.35
CA SER A 44 -24.63 15.76 -6.57
C SER A 44 -23.25 16.25 -6.16
N SER A 45 -22.81 17.34 -6.77
CA SER A 45 -21.77 18.19 -6.19
C SER A 45 -22.28 18.64 -4.81
N GLY A 46 -21.70 18.10 -3.74
CA GLY A 46 -22.14 18.43 -2.38
C GLY A 46 -22.16 17.28 -1.37
N ALA A 47 -21.18 16.39 -1.37
CA ALA A 47 -20.93 15.60 -0.15
C ALA A 47 -20.04 16.45 0.77
N GLY A 48 -20.58 16.84 1.93
CA GLY A 48 -19.83 17.60 2.94
C GLY A 48 -18.72 16.77 3.60
N SER A 49 -18.20 17.24 4.72
CA SER A 49 -17.29 16.46 5.55
C SER A 49 -17.95 15.20 6.12
N GLY A 50 -17.14 14.20 6.46
CA GLY A 50 -17.57 12.93 7.01
C GLY A 50 -17.02 11.71 6.27
N ARG A 51 -17.54 10.54 6.65
CA ARG A 51 -17.10 9.25 6.10
C ARG A 51 -18.17 8.66 5.20
N PHE A 52 -17.78 8.34 3.97
CA PHE A 52 -18.67 7.85 2.93
C PHE A 52 -18.20 6.48 2.44
N VAL A 53 -19.10 5.50 2.42
CA VAL A 53 -18.83 4.17 1.87
C VAL A 53 -19.53 4.06 0.52
N GLY A 54 -18.84 3.52 -0.47
CA GLY A 54 -19.37 3.38 -1.81
C GLY A 54 -18.77 2.20 -2.56
N SER A 55 -19.16 2.08 -3.82
CA SER A 55 -18.53 1.17 -4.77
C SER A 55 -18.70 1.69 -6.19
N ILE A 56 -17.74 1.40 -7.06
CA ILE A 56 -17.90 1.54 -8.52
C ILE A 56 -17.85 0.19 -9.21
N GLU A 57 -18.32 0.13 -10.45
CA GLU A 57 -18.05 -0.99 -11.37
C GLU A 57 -16.91 -0.57 -12.30
N ALA A 58 -15.82 -1.34 -12.32
CA ALA A 58 -14.67 -1.12 -13.19
C ALA A 58 -14.00 -2.45 -13.51
N GLU A 59 -13.51 -2.59 -14.75
CA GLU A 59 -12.91 -3.85 -15.24
C GLU A 59 -13.80 -5.09 -15.06
N GLY A 60 -15.13 -4.90 -15.08
CA GLY A 60 -16.12 -5.97 -14.90
C GLY A 60 -16.30 -6.44 -13.46
N PHE A 61 -15.77 -5.71 -12.47
CA PHE A 61 -15.90 -6.03 -11.05
C PHE A 61 -16.36 -4.83 -10.24
N ARG A 62 -16.99 -5.13 -9.10
CA ARG A 62 -17.36 -4.16 -8.08
C ARG A 62 -16.16 -3.85 -7.19
N TRP A 63 -15.80 -2.58 -7.08
CA TRP A 63 -14.71 -2.06 -6.25
C TRP A 63 -15.27 -1.26 -5.07
N PRO A 64 -15.36 -1.83 -3.86
CA PRO A 64 -15.78 -1.11 -2.67
C PRO A 64 -14.72 -0.07 -2.27
N TYR A 65 -15.16 1.04 -1.71
CA TYR A 65 -14.26 2.06 -1.19
C TYR A 65 -14.86 2.78 0.01
N VAL A 66 -13.98 3.41 0.78
CA VAL A 66 -14.32 4.43 1.78
C VAL A 66 -13.62 5.72 1.40
N VAL A 67 -14.33 6.85 1.52
CA VAL A 67 -13.75 8.19 1.48
C VAL A 67 -13.94 8.84 2.84
N HIS A 68 -12.85 9.34 3.40
CA HIS A 68 -12.86 10.18 4.58
C HIS A 68 -12.60 11.63 4.16
N VAL A 69 -13.56 12.50 4.42
CA VAL A 69 -13.55 13.91 4.02
C VAL A 69 -13.45 14.73 5.31
N PRO A 70 -12.39 15.52 5.49
CA PRO A 70 -12.14 16.15 6.78
C PRO A 70 -13.03 17.39 6.97
N PRO A 71 -13.25 17.86 8.22
CA PRO A 71 -14.13 18.99 8.53
C PRO A 71 -13.83 20.28 7.77
N GLN A 72 -12.56 20.51 7.41
CA GLN A 72 -12.09 21.68 6.66
C GLN A 72 -12.70 21.76 5.25
N TYR A 73 -13.28 20.68 4.72
CA TYR A 73 -13.83 20.64 3.37
C TYR A 73 -15.05 21.56 3.16
N ASP A 74 -15.92 21.67 4.17
CA ASP A 74 -17.25 22.28 4.03
C ASP A 74 -17.17 23.76 3.67
N GLU A 75 -16.20 24.48 4.24
CA GLU A 75 -15.98 25.91 4.00
C GLU A 75 -14.62 26.20 3.33
N GLY A 76 -13.86 25.15 3.00
CA GLY A 76 -12.48 25.26 2.52
C GLY A 76 -12.32 25.29 0.99
N PRO A 77 -11.11 25.69 0.53
CA PRO A 77 -10.69 25.50 -0.86
C PRO A 77 -10.60 24.00 -1.21
N PRO A 78 -10.35 23.64 -2.48
CA PRO A 78 -10.03 22.27 -2.83
C PRO A 78 -8.89 21.69 -1.98
N LEU A 79 -9.10 20.48 -1.44
CA LEU A 79 -8.17 19.83 -0.52
C LEU A 79 -7.27 18.82 -1.27
N PRO A 80 -6.09 18.47 -0.74
CA PRO A 80 -5.33 17.31 -1.21
C PRO A 80 -6.16 16.04 -1.17
N LEU A 81 -5.78 15.07 -2.01
CA LEU A 81 -6.32 13.72 -2.01
C LEU A 81 -5.20 12.70 -1.81
N LEU A 82 -5.38 11.80 -0.84
CA LEU A 82 -4.54 10.63 -0.65
C LEU A 82 -5.30 9.37 -1.08
N LEU A 83 -4.74 8.62 -2.03
CA LEU A 83 -5.13 7.25 -2.32
C LEU A 83 -4.38 6.30 -1.37
N LEU A 84 -5.11 5.67 -0.44
CA LEU A 84 -4.56 4.82 0.61
C LEU A 84 -4.80 3.33 0.30
N LEU A 85 -3.71 2.59 0.05
CA LEU A 85 -3.75 1.22 -0.45
C LEU A 85 -3.33 0.21 0.62
N HIS A 86 -4.30 -0.57 1.11
CA HIS A 86 -4.05 -1.58 2.13
C HIS A 86 -3.15 -2.73 1.63
N GLY A 87 -2.47 -3.42 2.56
CA GLY A 87 -1.71 -4.64 2.26
C GLY A 87 -2.58 -5.87 1.97
N SER A 88 -1.97 -6.99 1.61
CA SER A 88 -2.73 -8.21 1.25
C SER A 88 -3.70 -8.64 2.35
N SER A 89 -4.92 -9.02 1.96
CA SER A 89 -6.04 -9.39 2.85
C SER A 89 -6.57 -8.29 3.77
N GLY A 90 -6.10 -7.05 3.64
CA GLY A 90 -6.64 -5.89 4.34
C GLY A 90 -7.97 -5.38 3.78
N SER A 91 -8.41 -4.25 4.32
CA SER A 91 -9.51 -3.43 3.78
C SER A 91 -9.15 -1.95 3.91
N GLY A 92 -9.72 -1.13 3.03
CA GLY A 92 -9.51 0.31 3.02
C GLY A 92 -9.93 0.95 4.34
N LEU A 93 -11.13 0.64 4.84
CA LEU A 93 -11.64 1.17 6.10
C LEU A 93 -10.74 0.84 7.28
N ARG A 94 -10.33 -0.43 7.42
CA ARG A 94 -9.50 -0.85 8.53
C ARG A 94 -8.12 -0.21 8.45
N PHE A 95 -7.55 -0.10 7.25
CA PHE A 95 -6.25 0.52 7.09
C PHE A 95 -6.28 2.03 7.35
N LEU A 96 -7.35 2.71 6.93
CA LEU A 96 -7.59 4.12 7.27
C LEU A 96 -7.57 4.37 8.79
N GLU A 97 -8.21 3.49 9.58
CA GLU A 97 -8.29 3.62 11.04
C GLU A 97 -7.01 3.12 11.74
N ASP A 98 -6.58 1.88 11.48
CA ASP A 98 -5.47 1.24 12.20
C ASP A 98 -4.14 1.96 11.96
N ALA A 99 -3.97 2.63 10.82
CA ALA A 99 -2.78 3.42 10.52
C ALA A 99 -2.91 4.91 10.89
N GLY A 100 -4.02 5.37 11.50
CA GLY A 100 -4.16 6.75 11.98
C GLY A 100 -4.40 7.79 10.88
N TRP A 101 -4.75 7.36 9.65
CA TRP A 101 -4.97 8.28 8.53
C TRP A 101 -6.26 9.07 8.66
N ALA A 102 -7.28 8.56 9.35
CA ALA A 102 -8.52 9.31 9.61
C ALA A 102 -8.25 10.52 10.52
N GLU A 103 -7.51 10.30 11.61
CA GLU A 103 -7.14 11.35 12.57
C GLU A 103 -6.21 12.38 11.93
N LEU A 104 -5.22 11.93 11.14
CA LEU A 104 -4.35 12.83 10.39
C LEU A 104 -5.15 13.64 9.37
N ALA A 105 -6.10 13.02 8.65
CA ALA A 105 -6.93 13.70 7.66
C ALA A 105 -7.72 14.85 8.27
N ASP A 106 -8.35 14.62 9.44
CA ASP A 106 -9.12 15.64 10.15
C ASP A 106 -8.24 16.78 10.68
N ARG A 107 -6.97 16.52 10.98
CA ARG A 107 -6.03 17.55 11.46
C ARG A 107 -5.43 18.37 10.32
N GLU A 108 -5.02 17.71 9.25
CA GLU A 108 -4.21 18.29 8.17
C GLU A 108 -5.05 18.75 6.97
N GLY A 109 -6.35 18.40 6.93
CA GLY A 109 -7.24 18.78 5.86
C GLY A 109 -6.92 18.07 4.54
N VAL A 110 -6.81 16.74 4.57
CA VAL A 110 -6.65 15.88 3.38
C VAL A 110 -7.83 14.93 3.22
N ILE A 111 -8.34 14.81 1.99
CA ILE A 111 -9.33 13.78 1.65
C ILE A 111 -8.59 12.45 1.50
N VAL A 112 -9.08 11.38 2.13
CA VAL A 112 -8.48 10.04 2.01
C VAL A 112 -9.45 9.10 1.30
N LEU A 113 -9.08 8.62 0.12
CA LEU A 113 -9.75 7.54 -0.60
C LEU A 113 -9.06 6.21 -0.26
N ALA A 114 -9.76 5.30 0.39
CA ALA A 114 -9.28 3.99 0.80
C ALA A 114 -10.13 2.88 0.16
N PRO A 115 -9.76 2.38 -1.03
CA PRO A 115 -10.46 1.30 -1.70
C PRO A 115 -10.07 -0.10 -1.17
N ASP A 116 -10.97 -1.06 -1.37
CA ASP A 116 -10.70 -2.48 -1.16
C ASP A 116 -10.16 -3.11 -2.45
N ALA A 117 -9.05 -3.86 -2.36
CA ALA A 117 -8.57 -4.68 -3.47
C ALA A 117 -9.48 -5.89 -3.74
N LEU A 118 -9.48 -6.37 -4.98
CA LEU A 118 -10.16 -7.60 -5.36
C LEU A 118 -9.46 -8.85 -4.78
N PRO A 119 -10.20 -9.93 -4.49
CA PRO A 119 -9.61 -11.19 -4.08
C PRO A 119 -8.85 -11.87 -5.23
N LEU A 120 -7.85 -12.68 -4.88
CA LEU A 120 -7.00 -13.44 -5.82
C LEU A 120 -7.80 -14.29 -6.82
N ARG A 121 -8.98 -14.73 -6.44
CA ARG A 121 -10.02 -15.30 -7.29
C ARG A 121 -11.23 -14.37 -7.22
N PRO A 122 -11.37 -13.41 -8.14
CA PRO A 122 -12.38 -12.35 -8.12
C PRO A 122 -13.84 -12.85 -8.10
N ALA A 123 -14.09 -14.03 -8.70
CA ALA A 123 -15.40 -14.66 -8.67
C ALA A 123 -15.77 -15.31 -7.31
N GLY A 124 -14.82 -15.43 -6.39
CA GLY A 124 -15.01 -16.04 -5.07
C GLY A 124 -14.99 -15.03 -3.95
N ALA A 125 -15.62 -15.38 -2.82
CA ALA A 125 -15.58 -14.56 -1.61
C ALA A 125 -14.13 -14.38 -1.09
N PRO A 126 -13.78 -13.19 -0.58
CA PRO A 126 -12.46 -12.96 0.00
C PRO A 126 -12.24 -13.86 1.22
N ASN A 127 -11.04 -14.39 1.34
CA ASN A 127 -10.61 -15.16 2.50
C ASN A 127 -9.15 -14.86 2.78
N ARG A 128 -8.81 -14.55 4.03
CA ARG A 128 -7.48 -14.07 4.41
C ARG A 128 -6.33 -14.98 3.97
N ALA A 129 -6.51 -16.30 3.97
CA ALA A 129 -5.47 -17.26 3.63
C ALA A 129 -5.68 -17.90 2.25
N LEU A 130 -6.91 -18.25 1.90
CA LEU A 130 -7.22 -19.05 0.71
C LEU A 130 -7.55 -18.19 -0.52
N ASN A 131 -8.08 -16.98 -0.31
CA ASN A 131 -8.50 -16.07 -1.37
C ASN A 131 -8.25 -14.61 -0.97
N PRO A 132 -6.99 -14.24 -0.71
CA PRO A 132 -6.63 -12.95 -0.14
C PRO A 132 -7.00 -11.81 -1.10
N ARG A 133 -7.33 -10.65 -0.55
CA ARG A 133 -7.43 -9.41 -1.32
C ARG A 133 -6.04 -8.93 -1.70
N ILE A 134 -5.81 -8.68 -2.98
CA ILE A 134 -4.48 -8.39 -3.52
C ILE A 134 -4.64 -7.37 -4.64
N TRP A 135 -3.81 -6.34 -4.64
CA TRP A 135 -3.59 -5.45 -5.77
C TRP A 135 -2.76 -6.15 -6.83
N ASN A 136 -3.11 -5.96 -8.10
CA ASN A 136 -2.30 -6.36 -9.24
C ASN A 136 -1.10 -5.40 -9.37
N SER A 137 -0.23 -5.40 -8.36
CA SER A 137 0.96 -4.55 -8.32
C SER A 137 2.08 -5.04 -9.22
N GLY A 138 1.91 -6.20 -9.88
CA GLY A 138 2.95 -6.88 -10.68
C GLY A 138 4.00 -7.63 -9.86
N GLN A 139 3.72 -7.90 -8.58
CA GLN A 139 4.53 -8.79 -7.72
C GLN A 139 4.11 -10.27 -7.83
N HIS A 140 3.04 -10.56 -8.58
CA HIS A 140 2.45 -11.89 -8.72
C HIS A 140 2.60 -12.39 -10.16
N PRO A 141 2.64 -13.72 -10.39
CA PRO A 141 2.69 -14.28 -11.74
C PRO A 141 1.52 -13.83 -12.63
N ASP A 142 1.84 -13.58 -13.90
CA ASP A 142 0.89 -13.06 -14.90
C ASP A 142 -0.13 -14.10 -15.40
N ASP A 143 -0.05 -15.35 -14.96
CA ASP A 143 -0.88 -16.48 -15.41
C ASP A 143 -2.17 -16.70 -14.59
N ARG A 144 -2.49 -15.80 -13.65
CA ARG A 144 -3.64 -15.94 -12.75
C ARG A 144 -4.85 -15.13 -13.22
N PRO A 145 -6.10 -15.55 -12.93
CA PRO A 145 -7.28 -14.72 -13.26
C PRO A 145 -7.19 -13.29 -12.71
N ARG A 146 -6.52 -13.10 -11.57
CA ARG A 146 -6.30 -11.80 -10.95
C ARG A 146 -5.39 -10.87 -11.77
N SER A 147 -4.38 -11.40 -12.46
CA SER A 147 -3.41 -10.60 -13.21
C SER A 147 -4.00 -10.02 -14.51
N GLN A 148 -5.13 -10.56 -14.97
CA GLN A 148 -5.84 -10.11 -16.17
C GLN A 148 -6.73 -8.88 -15.93
N ILE A 149 -6.84 -8.41 -14.68
CA ILE A 149 -7.64 -7.24 -14.31
C ILE A 149 -6.72 -6.03 -14.19
N ASP A 150 -7.08 -4.94 -14.88
CA ASP A 150 -6.33 -3.69 -14.84
C ASP A 150 -6.70 -2.84 -13.61
N ASP A 151 -5.99 -3.09 -12.51
CA ASP A 151 -6.13 -2.29 -11.30
C ASP A 151 -5.82 -0.82 -11.51
N LEU A 152 -4.94 -0.45 -12.45
CA LEU A 152 -4.63 0.95 -12.68
C LEU A 152 -5.85 1.65 -13.27
N ALA A 153 -6.52 1.04 -14.26
CA ALA A 153 -7.77 1.57 -14.81
C ALA A 153 -8.88 1.67 -13.75
N ALA A 154 -9.02 0.68 -12.88
CA ALA A 154 -9.99 0.72 -11.78
C ALA A 154 -9.68 1.84 -10.76
N LEU A 155 -8.40 2.05 -10.42
CA LEU A 155 -7.98 3.12 -9.52
C LEU A 155 -8.14 4.51 -10.16
N ASP A 156 -7.88 4.66 -11.46
CA ASP A 156 -8.15 5.90 -12.21
C ASP A 156 -9.65 6.23 -12.19
N ALA A 157 -10.52 5.22 -12.33
CA ALA A 157 -11.96 5.39 -12.25
C ALA A 157 -12.42 5.78 -10.83
N LEU A 158 -11.82 5.20 -9.78
CA LEU A 158 -12.09 5.59 -8.39
C LEU A 158 -11.66 7.03 -8.09
N LEU A 159 -10.48 7.45 -8.57
CA LEU A 159 -10.03 8.83 -8.44
C LEU A 159 -10.99 9.80 -9.16
N THR A 160 -11.41 9.44 -10.37
CA THR A 160 -12.39 10.22 -11.14
C THR A 160 -13.72 10.36 -10.40
N GLU A 161 -14.24 9.27 -9.83
CA GLU A 161 -15.46 9.28 -9.01
C GLU A 161 -15.35 10.23 -7.82
N VAL A 162 -14.22 10.20 -7.11
CA VAL A 162 -13.97 11.10 -5.96
C VAL A 162 -13.86 12.55 -6.42
N GLN A 163 -13.13 12.84 -7.49
CA GLN A 163 -12.95 14.20 -8.00
C GLN A 163 -14.25 14.81 -8.57
N GLN A 164 -15.21 14.00 -8.99
CA GLN A 164 -16.53 14.47 -9.41
C GLN A 164 -17.44 14.82 -8.22
N ARG A 165 -17.24 14.16 -7.08
CA ARG A 165 -18.07 14.34 -5.86
C ARG A 165 -17.51 15.40 -4.90
N TRP A 166 -16.19 15.52 -4.83
CA TRP A 166 -15.49 16.41 -3.90
C TRP A 166 -14.50 17.35 -4.59
N LYS A 167 -14.38 18.58 -4.07
CA LYS A 167 -13.38 19.58 -4.47
C LYS A 167 -11.96 19.10 -4.09
N VAL A 168 -11.26 18.48 -5.04
CA VAL A 168 -9.86 18.03 -4.88
C VAL A 168 -8.91 18.99 -5.58
N ASP A 169 -7.79 19.33 -4.96
CA ASP A 169 -6.68 20.04 -5.60
C ASP A 169 -5.93 19.07 -6.54
N PRO A 170 -6.02 19.22 -7.87
CA PRO A 170 -5.42 18.30 -8.81
C PRO A 170 -3.88 18.33 -8.78
N ALA A 171 -3.27 19.36 -8.17
CA ALA A 171 -1.83 19.45 -7.97
C ALA A 171 -1.34 18.65 -6.76
N ARG A 172 -2.24 18.21 -5.87
CA ARG A 172 -1.93 17.55 -4.59
C ARG A 172 -2.68 16.23 -4.46
N ILE A 173 -2.49 15.35 -5.44
CA ILE A 173 -2.95 13.95 -5.39
C ILE A 173 -1.75 13.07 -5.06
N TYR A 174 -1.88 12.23 -4.04
CA TYR A 174 -0.82 11.36 -3.55
C TYR A 174 -1.29 9.91 -3.48
N ALA A 175 -0.35 8.98 -3.42
CA ALA A 175 -0.64 7.58 -3.09
C ALA A 175 0.28 7.08 -1.99
N ALA A 176 -0.26 6.35 -1.03
CA ALA A 176 0.50 5.64 -0.03
C ALA A 176 -0.05 4.24 0.17
N GLY A 177 0.79 3.29 0.55
CA GLY A 177 0.31 1.94 0.83
C GLY A 177 1.24 1.09 1.66
N HIS A 178 0.69 -0.02 2.15
CA HIS A 178 1.42 -1.02 2.93
C HIS A 178 1.60 -2.32 2.13
N SER A 179 2.77 -2.96 2.23
CA SER A 179 3.04 -4.28 1.64
C SER A 179 2.73 -4.31 0.14
N ASN A 180 1.85 -5.21 -0.32
CA ASN A 180 1.35 -5.27 -1.70
C ASN A 180 0.70 -3.94 -2.16
N GLY A 181 0.03 -3.20 -1.28
CA GLY A 181 -0.50 -1.86 -1.56
C GLY A 181 0.59 -0.80 -1.68
N GLY A 182 1.69 -0.93 -0.92
CA GLY A 182 2.87 -0.07 -1.07
C GLY A 182 3.57 -0.29 -2.42
N ALA A 183 3.71 -1.55 -2.84
CA ALA A 183 4.19 -1.87 -4.19
C ALA A 183 3.24 -1.33 -5.29
N MET A 184 1.93 -1.33 -5.05
CA MET A 184 0.97 -0.70 -5.97
C MET A 184 1.09 0.82 -6.01
N ALA A 185 1.35 1.48 -4.87
CA ALA A 185 1.63 2.92 -4.82
C ALA A 185 2.88 3.28 -5.64
N LEU A 186 3.95 2.47 -5.55
CA LEU A 186 5.13 2.63 -6.40
C LEU A 186 4.82 2.44 -7.89
N ARG A 187 4.01 1.42 -8.24
CA ARG A 187 3.55 1.18 -9.61
C ARG A 187 2.78 2.38 -10.17
N LEU A 188 1.86 2.96 -9.38
CA LEU A 188 1.15 4.18 -9.73
C LEU A 188 2.11 5.36 -9.98
N GLY A 189 3.14 5.51 -9.15
CA GLY A 189 4.17 6.54 -9.36
C GLY A 189 4.86 6.43 -10.72
N ALA A 190 5.16 5.21 -11.20
CA ALA A 190 5.75 5.00 -12.52
C ALA A 190 4.73 5.14 -13.66
N GLU A 191 3.62 4.40 -13.61
CA GLU A 191 2.69 4.24 -14.74
C GLU A 191 1.56 5.28 -14.79
N ARG A 192 1.41 6.10 -13.73
CA ARG A 192 0.46 7.21 -13.60
C ARG A 192 1.15 8.50 -13.09
N SER A 193 2.37 8.74 -13.55
CA SER A 193 3.21 9.87 -13.16
C SER A 193 2.59 11.26 -13.43
N GLY A 194 1.67 11.34 -14.37
CA GLY A 194 0.87 12.53 -14.66
C GLY A 194 -0.24 12.80 -13.64
N VAL A 195 -0.60 11.85 -12.76
CA VAL A 195 -1.68 11.97 -11.77
C VAL A 195 -1.14 12.35 -10.40
N PHE A 196 -0.12 11.65 -9.92
CA PHE A 196 0.36 11.78 -8.54
C PHE A 196 1.47 12.82 -8.43
N ALA A 197 1.42 13.65 -7.39
CA ALA A 197 2.48 14.59 -7.05
C ALA A 197 3.67 13.91 -6.37
N ALA A 198 3.42 12.93 -5.49
CA ALA A 198 4.40 12.08 -4.82
C ALA A 198 3.74 10.76 -4.37
N VAL A 199 4.55 9.72 -4.12
CA VAL A 199 4.08 8.43 -3.61
C VAL A 199 4.91 7.92 -2.43
N ALA A 200 4.28 7.11 -1.57
CA ALA A 200 4.95 6.49 -0.44
C ALA A 200 4.61 5.00 -0.29
N SER A 201 5.54 4.25 0.29
CA SER A 201 5.38 2.81 0.53
C SER A 201 5.91 2.40 1.90
N VAL A 202 5.19 1.54 2.62
CA VAL A 202 5.69 0.87 3.83
C VAL A 202 5.71 -0.62 3.57
N ALA A 203 6.86 -1.26 3.77
CA ALA A 203 7.07 -2.71 3.57
C ALA A 203 6.66 -3.22 2.16
N GLY A 204 6.56 -2.32 1.19
CA GLY A 204 6.20 -2.60 -0.19
C GLY A 204 7.34 -2.23 -1.13
N LEU A 205 7.76 -3.17 -1.96
CA LEU A 205 8.87 -2.96 -2.90
C LEU A 205 8.58 -3.63 -4.24
N ARG A 206 8.68 -2.84 -5.29
CA ARG A 206 8.73 -3.29 -6.67
C ARG A 206 9.30 -2.16 -7.51
N TYR A 207 10.34 -2.41 -8.29
CA TYR A 207 10.71 -1.51 -9.37
C TYR A 207 9.80 -1.71 -10.59
N VAL A 208 9.35 -0.60 -11.16
CA VAL A 208 8.62 -0.55 -12.42
C VAL A 208 9.36 0.46 -13.28
N GLU A 209 9.82 0.03 -14.44
CA GLU A 209 10.41 0.97 -15.41
C GLU A 209 9.32 1.98 -15.79
N PRO A 210 9.52 3.28 -15.53
CA PRO A 210 8.55 4.29 -15.95
C PRO A 210 8.42 4.30 -17.49
N PRO A 211 7.20 4.47 -18.03
CA PRO A 211 7.04 4.65 -19.48
C PRO A 211 7.88 5.81 -20.02
N GLU A 212 8.24 5.75 -21.30
CA GLU A 212 8.95 6.85 -21.95
C GLU A 212 8.15 8.16 -21.82
N GLY A 213 8.83 9.24 -21.42
CA GLY A 213 8.19 10.55 -21.17
C GLY A 213 7.45 10.67 -19.84
N ALA A 214 7.46 9.65 -18.98
CA ALA A 214 6.91 9.75 -17.63
C ALA A 214 7.65 10.79 -16.79
N ARG A 215 6.88 11.60 -16.05
CA ARG A 215 7.40 12.55 -15.06
C ARG A 215 8.12 11.79 -13.95
N ALA A 216 9.17 12.37 -13.39
CA ALA A 216 9.79 11.81 -12.19
C ALA A 216 8.93 12.11 -10.96
N VAL A 217 8.31 11.07 -10.37
CA VAL A 217 7.50 11.19 -9.15
C VAL A 217 8.38 10.96 -7.92
N PRO A 218 8.43 11.88 -6.94
CA PRO A 218 9.12 11.69 -5.66
C PRO A 218 8.60 10.47 -4.91
N ILE A 219 9.53 9.73 -4.28
CA ILE A 219 9.24 8.47 -3.57
C ILE A 219 9.80 8.54 -2.15
N LEU A 220 8.97 8.15 -1.18
CA LEU A 220 9.40 7.73 0.16
C LEU A 220 9.10 6.24 0.36
N ALA A 221 10.06 5.47 0.86
CA ALA A 221 9.83 4.07 1.20
C ALA A 221 10.34 3.71 2.60
N ILE A 222 9.56 3.01 3.41
CA ILE A 222 9.90 2.63 4.79
C ILE A 222 9.95 1.10 4.88
N PHE A 223 11.03 0.57 5.44
CA PHE A 223 11.29 -0.87 5.53
C PHE A 223 11.63 -1.28 6.95
N GLY A 224 11.25 -2.50 7.33
CA GLY A 224 11.67 -3.11 8.59
C GLY A 224 12.96 -3.92 8.40
N GLY A 225 13.96 -3.69 9.26
CA GLY A 225 15.22 -4.47 9.25
C GLY A 225 15.05 -5.92 9.73
N ALA A 226 13.92 -6.24 10.36
CA ALA A 226 13.53 -7.58 10.79
C ALA A 226 12.26 -8.08 10.09
N ASP A 227 11.97 -7.56 8.89
CA ASP A 227 10.82 -7.94 8.06
C ASP A 227 11.00 -9.35 7.46
N PRO A 228 10.19 -10.36 7.86
CA PRO A 228 10.32 -11.72 7.35
C PRO A 228 9.72 -11.91 5.95
N LEU A 229 8.93 -10.96 5.45
CA LEU A 229 8.22 -11.02 4.16
C LEU A 229 8.89 -10.16 3.08
N LEU A 230 9.71 -9.20 3.49
CA LEU A 230 10.57 -8.41 2.61
C LEU A 230 11.97 -8.23 3.24
N PRO A 231 12.79 -9.31 3.30
CA PRO A 231 14.13 -9.22 3.85
C PRO A 231 15.00 -8.21 3.07
N THR A 232 15.84 -7.44 3.76
CA THR A 232 16.71 -6.43 3.14
C THR A 232 17.68 -7.03 2.12
N GLU A 233 18.18 -8.24 2.41
CA GLU A 233 19.06 -9.03 1.53
C GLU A 233 18.28 -9.83 0.46
N GLY A 234 16.96 -9.60 0.34
CA GLY A 234 16.09 -10.38 -0.54
C GLY A 234 15.97 -11.84 -0.11
N GLY A 235 15.39 -12.66 -0.99
CA GLY A 235 15.21 -14.09 -0.76
C GLY A 235 13.76 -14.56 -0.83
N LEU A 236 13.45 -15.68 -0.19
CA LEU A 236 12.12 -16.28 -0.27
C LEU A 236 11.17 -15.64 0.75
N SER A 237 10.05 -15.13 0.25
CA SER A 237 8.89 -14.72 1.04
C SER A 237 7.84 -15.83 0.95
N VAL A 238 7.43 -16.36 2.10
CA VAL A 238 6.45 -17.45 2.21
C VAL A 238 5.15 -16.91 2.79
N LEU A 239 4.10 -16.92 1.98
CA LEU A 239 2.75 -16.53 2.35
C LEU A 239 1.81 -17.74 2.19
N PRO A 240 0.66 -17.80 2.90
CA PRO A 240 -0.28 -18.92 2.80
C PRO A 240 -0.79 -19.19 1.37
N TRP A 241 -0.79 -18.17 0.51
CA TRP A 241 -1.29 -18.22 -0.86
C TRP A 241 -0.20 -18.20 -1.93
N GLU A 242 1.07 -18.01 -1.55
CA GLU A 242 2.17 -17.83 -2.49
C GLU A 242 3.54 -17.98 -1.82
N VAL A 243 4.48 -18.61 -2.53
CA VAL A 243 5.91 -18.44 -2.26
C VAL A 243 6.49 -17.61 -3.40
N ARG A 244 7.12 -16.49 -3.06
CA ARG A 244 7.74 -15.59 -4.05
C ARG A 244 9.18 -15.29 -3.67
N ARG A 245 9.99 -14.92 -4.66
CA ARG A 245 11.32 -14.38 -4.44
C ARG A 245 11.23 -12.86 -4.41
N THR A 246 11.75 -12.27 -3.35
CA THR A 246 11.92 -10.82 -3.19
C THR A 246 13.33 -10.43 -3.61
N PRO A 247 13.50 -9.29 -4.30
CA PRO A 247 14.82 -8.76 -4.62
C PRO A 247 15.50 -8.19 -3.38
N GLU A 248 16.82 -8.04 -3.44
CA GLU A 248 17.58 -7.25 -2.47
C GLU A 248 17.12 -5.79 -2.48
N LEU A 249 16.97 -5.19 -1.31
CA LEU A 249 16.39 -3.86 -1.15
C LEU A 249 17.24 -2.78 -1.83
N LEU A 250 18.55 -2.75 -1.57
CA LEU A 250 19.41 -1.65 -2.02
C LEU A 250 19.56 -1.59 -3.56
N PRO A 251 19.78 -2.71 -4.29
CA PRO A 251 19.76 -2.69 -5.75
C PRO A 251 18.43 -2.18 -6.32
N GLU A 252 17.32 -2.57 -5.70
CA GLU A 252 15.97 -2.24 -6.12
C GLU A 252 15.67 -0.74 -5.95
N VAL A 253 16.07 -0.16 -4.81
CA VAL A 253 16.02 1.28 -4.55
C VAL A 253 16.91 2.06 -5.52
N ARG A 254 18.11 1.55 -5.84
CA ARG A 254 18.98 2.16 -6.85
C ARG A 254 18.35 2.18 -8.24
N ARG A 255 17.58 1.13 -8.61
CA ARG A 255 16.83 1.15 -9.88
C ARG A 255 15.81 2.28 -9.91
N TRP A 256 15.09 2.50 -8.81
CA TRP A 256 14.19 3.66 -8.67
C TRP A 256 14.93 4.99 -8.82
N ALA A 257 16.02 5.18 -8.09
CA ALA A 257 16.82 6.40 -8.17
C ALA A 257 17.32 6.66 -9.61
N ASN A 258 17.83 5.62 -10.28
CA ASN A 258 18.26 5.71 -11.68
C ASN A 258 17.09 6.04 -12.62
N GLY A 259 15.93 5.39 -12.43
CA GLY A 259 14.72 5.64 -13.21
C GLY A 259 14.24 7.09 -13.12
N LEU A 260 14.39 7.73 -11.95
CA LEU A 260 14.10 9.15 -11.74
C LEU A 260 15.24 10.10 -12.16
N GLY A 261 16.38 9.55 -12.61
CA GLY A 261 17.54 10.33 -13.03
C GLY A 261 18.34 10.95 -11.88
N CYS A 262 18.22 10.41 -10.67
CA CYS A 262 19.06 10.82 -9.54
C CYS A 262 20.54 10.49 -9.84
N PRO A 263 21.48 11.38 -9.53
CA PRO A 263 22.90 11.12 -9.76
C PRO A 263 23.41 9.97 -8.86
N PRO A 264 24.30 9.12 -9.38
CA PRO A 264 24.88 8.03 -8.62
C PRO A 264 26.03 8.58 -7.76
N VAL A 265 25.75 9.08 -6.55
CA VAL A 265 26.67 9.11 -5.37
C VAL A 265 26.11 9.97 -4.23
N GLN A 266 26.44 9.51 -3.01
CA GLN A 266 26.08 9.95 -1.66
C GLN A 266 24.61 9.77 -1.30
N ILE A 267 24.36 8.61 -0.68
CA ILE A 267 23.19 8.43 0.14
C ILE A 267 23.47 9.19 1.43
N ASP A 268 22.78 10.31 1.66
CA ASP A 268 22.86 10.98 2.95
C ASP A 268 22.28 10.05 4.00
N PHE A 269 23.14 9.62 4.93
CA PHE A 269 22.81 8.67 5.96
C PHE A 269 22.67 9.41 7.28
N GLU A 270 21.45 9.42 7.82
CA GLU A 270 21.19 9.90 9.15
C GLU A 270 20.72 8.74 10.02
N HIS A 271 21.38 8.58 11.17
CA HIS A 271 21.03 7.58 12.15
C HIS A 271 20.48 8.26 13.40
N GLN A 272 19.24 7.94 13.74
CA GLN A 272 18.60 8.36 14.98
C GLN A 272 18.06 7.13 15.70
N GLY A 273 18.84 6.58 16.63
CA GLY A 273 18.43 5.43 17.44
C GLY A 273 18.26 4.15 16.61
N THR A 274 17.03 3.77 16.30
CA THR A 274 16.72 2.57 15.49
C THR A 274 16.25 2.92 14.07
N VAL A 275 16.37 4.20 13.68
CA VAL A 275 15.92 4.72 12.39
C VAL A 275 17.13 5.08 11.54
N HIS A 276 17.22 4.46 10.36
CA HIS A 276 18.25 4.74 9.36
C HIS A 276 17.59 5.43 8.17
N SER A 277 17.91 6.70 7.93
CA SER A 277 17.40 7.48 6.80
C SER A 277 18.43 7.53 5.69
N PHE A 278 17.96 7.42 4.46
CA PHE A 278 18.75 7.41 3.25
C PHE A 278 18.06 8.25 2.18
N SER A 279 18.79 9.14 1.51
CA SER A 279 18.23 9.93 0.39
C SER A 279 19.19 10.03 -0.78
N PHE A 280 18.64 10.04 -1.99
CA PHE A 280 19.37 10.38 -3.21
C PHE A 280 19.22 11.87 -3.52
N PRO A 281 20.24 12.51 -4.11
CA PRO A 281 20.10 13.87 -4.60
C PRO A 281 18.95 14.00 -5.61
N PRO A 282 18.38 15.20 -5.77
CA PRO A 282 17.29 15.43 -6.72
C PRO A 282 17.64 14.97 -8.13
N GLY A 283 16.73 14.22 -8.75
CA GLY A 283 16.79 13.79 -10.14
C GLY A 283 16.06 14.74 -11.07
N ARG A 284 15.43 14.19 -12.13
CA ARG A 284 14.56 14.96 -13.03
C ARG A 284 13.41 15.57 -12.23
N ASP A 285 12.92 16.73 -12.67
CA ASP A 285 11.80 17.45 -12.05
C ASP A 285 11.98 17.78 -10.56
N GLY A 286 13.23 17.74 -10.06
CA GLY A 286 13.54 17.88 -8.64
C GLY A 286 13.16 16.67 -7.78
N ALA A 287 12.67 15.58 -8.38
CA ALA A 287 12.18 14.42 -7.66
C ALA A 287 13.29 13.73 -6.85
N THR A 288 12.96 13.30 -5.63
CA THR A 288 13.88 12.61 -4.74
C THR A 288 13.42 11.19 -4.46
N VAL A 289 14.36 10.28 -4.23
CA VAL A 289 14.11 8.99 -3.59
C VAL A 289 14.64 9.05 -2.16
N ARG A 290 13.74 8.92 -1.19
CA ARG A 290 14.07 8.76 0.23
C ARG A 290 13.64 7.38 0.69
N PHE A 291 14.43 6.73 1.52
CA PHE A 291 14.01 5.51 2.19
C PHE A 291 14.50 5.44 3.63
N LEU A 292 13.71 4.77 4.47
CA LEU A 292 14.00 4.52 5.87
C LEU A 292 14.12 3.02 6.09
N VAL A 293 15.07 2.60 6.91
CA VAL A 293 15.16 1.24 7.45
C VAL A 293 15.07 1.30 8.97
N LEU A 294 14.13 0.55 9.54
CA LEU A 294 13.85 0.55 10.98
C LEU A 294 14.40 -0.73 11.60
N ASP A 295 15.42 -0.60 12.45
CA ASP A 295 16.02 -1.75 13.13
C ASP A 295 15.00 -2.47 14.01
N GLY A 296 14.98 -3.79 13.91
CA GLY A 296 14.08 -4.62 14.71
C GLY A 296 12.59 -4.42 14.40
N HIS A 297 12.22 -3.69 13.34
CA HIS A 297 10.84 -3.63 12.86
C HIS A 297 10.59 -4.71 11.81
N GLY A 298 9.38 -5.27 11.81
CA GLY A 298 8.91 -6.27 10.87
C GLY A 298 8.07 -5.69 9.71
N HIS A 299 7.16 -6.50 9.19
CA HIS A 299 6.22 -6.24 8.10
C HIS A 299 4.91 -5.59 8.58
N ALA A 300 5.01 -4.49 9.31
CA ALA A 300 3.86 -3.79 9.88
C ALA A 300 3.87 -2.30 9.51
N TRP A 301 2.84 -1.58 9.96
CA TRP A 301 2.81 -0.13 9.93
C TRP A 301 3.41 0.44 11.23
N PRO A 302 4.59 1.10 11.21
CA PRO A 302 5.20 1.71 12.38
C PRO A 302 4.30 2.81 12.97
N GLY A 303 4.10 2.81 14.30
CA GLY A 303 3.20 3.75 14.98
C GLY A 303 1.70 3.47 14.82
N GLY A 304 1.31 2.51 13.97
CA GLY A 304 -0.08 2.10 13.83
C GLY A 304 -0.55 1.17 14.96
N GLN A 305 -1.85 0.90 15.02
CA GLN A 305 -2.44 -0.03 15.98
C GLN A 305 -1.97 -1.48 15.74
N PRO A 306 -1.71 -2.25 16.80
CA PRO A 306 -1.33 -3.66 16.67
C PRO A 306 -2.49 -4.49 16.11
N THR A 307 -2.23 -5.30 15.09
CA THR A 307 -3.18 -6.32 14.67
C THR A 307 -2.97 -7.59 15.51
N PRO A 308 -3.96 -8.03 16.31
CA PRO A 308 -3.79 -9.20 17.17
C PRO A 308 -3.48 -10.47 16.36
N GLY A 309 -2.47 -11.23 16.79
CA GLY A 309 -2.14 -12.55 16.23
C GLY A 309 -1.24 -12.56 14.98
N GLU A 310 -0.81 -11.39 14.47
CA GLU A 310 0.01 -11.32 13.25
C GLU A 310 1.52 -11.42 13.49
N VAL A 311 2.00 -11.24 14.72
CA VAL A 311 3.45 -11.12 15.06
C VAL A 311 4.30 -12.28 14.53
N LEU A 312 3.77 -13.51 14.50
CA LEU A 312 4.50 -14.67 13.97
C LEU A 312 4.73 -14.61 12.46
N LEU A 313 3.87 -13.91 11.72
CA LEU A 313 3.95 -13.78 10.27
C LEU A 313 4.65 -12.48 9.86
N VAL A 314 4.43 -11.40 10.62
CA VAL A 314 4.91 -10.05 10.27
C VAL A 314 6.13 -9.64 11.07
N GLY A 315 6.57 -10.40 12.06
CA GLY A 315 7.72 -10.03 12.89
C GLY A 315 7.41 -8.94 13.93
N PRO A 316 8.45 -8.43 14.60
CA PRO A 316 8.32 -7.42 15.66
C PRO A 316 7.78 -6.07 15.16
N ARG A 317 7.28 -5.23 16.07
CA ARG A 317 6.83 -3.87 15.78
C ARG A 317 7.65 -2.88 16.58
N THR A 318 7.80 -1.67 16.05
CA THR A 318 8.44 -0.54 16.71
C THR A 318 7.57 0.69 16.50
N ASP A 319 7.60 1.58 17.48
CA ASP A 319 6.97 2.90 17.44
C ASP A 319 8.05 4.00 17.40
N ALA A 320 9.26 3.66 16.93
CA ALA A 320 10.36 4.60 16.76
C ALA A 320 10.02 5.76 15.81
N ILE A 321 9.06 5.55 14.90
CA ILE A 321 8.43 6.59 14.10
C ILE A 321 6.92 6.33 14.05
N ASP A 322 6.16 7.40 13.81
CA ASP A 322 4.81 7.30 13.24
C ASP A 322 4.93 7.39 11.71
N ALA A 323 4.68 6.29 11.02
CA ALA A 323 4.81 6.26 9.56
C ALA A 323 3.79 7.17 8.85
N THR A 324 2.62 7.42 9.45
CA THR A 324 1.59 8.27 8.87
C THR A 324 2.01 9.74 8.89
N GLU A 325 2.56 10.21 10.01
CA GLU A 325 3.15 11.55 10.12
C GLU A 325 4.33 11.73 9.16
N VAL A 326 5.30 10.80 9.18
CA VAL A 326 6.50 10.88 8.32
C VAL A 326 6.13 10.86 6.83
N ILE A 327 5.14 10.05 6.44
CA ILE A 327 4.66 10.02 5.06
C ILE A 327 3.93 11.30 4.71
N TRP A 328 3.08 11.84 5.59
CA TRP A 328 2.37 13.08 5.31
C TRP A 328 3.31 14.26 5.15
N ASP A 329 4.30 14.41 6.04
CA ASP A 329 5.34 15.45 5.95
C ASP A 329 6.06 15.39 4.60
N PHE A 330 6.38 14.18 4.13
CA PHE A 330 6.98 14.00 2.82
C PHE A 330 6.02 14.37 1.69
N LEU A 331 4.82 13.77 1.64
CA LEU A 331 3.88 13.93 0.53
C LEU A 331 3.41 15.38 0.38
N SER A 332 3.04 16.03 1.49
CA SER A 332 2.49 17.40 1.50
C SER A 332 3.47 18.47 1.03
N SER A 333 4.78 18.18 1.05
CA SER A 333 5.83 19.06 0.50
C SER A 333 5.84 19.11 -1.03
N TRP A 334 5.15 18.20 -1.72
CA TRP A 334 5.16 18.10 -3.18
C TRP A 334 3.86 18.59 -3.81
N ARG A 335 4.00 19.30 -4.93
CA ARG A 335 2.90 19.64 -5.84
C ARG A 335 3.27 19.25 -7.26
N ARG A 336 2.30 18.79 -8.05
CA ARG A 336 2.50 18.51 -9.47
C ARG A 336 2.60 19.84 -10.24
N PRO A 337 3.70 20.12 -10.96
CA PRO A 337 3.92 21.41 -11.62
C PRO A 337 2.94 21.70 -12.76
N ASP A 338 2.45 20.68 -13.47
CA ASP A 338 1.60 20.86 -14.66
C ASP A 338 0.09 20.73 -14.38
N ALA A 339 -0.32 20.81 -13.12
CA ALA A 339 -1.74 20.72 -12.78
C ALA A 339 -2.50 21.99 -13.20
N PRO A 340 -3.73 21.86 -13.77
CA PRO A 340 -4.55 23.03 -14.12
C PRO A 340 -4.74 23.94 -12.90
N GLY A 341 -4.45 25.24 -13.04
CA GLY A 341 -4.58 26.23 -11.97
C GLY A 341 -3.31 26.44 -11.11
N SER A 342 -2.20 25.76 -11.41
CA SER A 342 -0.89 26.13 -10.87
C SER A 342 -0.42 27.45 -11.50
N SER A 343 -0.66 28.56 -10.81
CA SER A 343 0.20 29.73 -10.98
C SER A 343 1.45 29.42 -10.17
N SER A 344 2.60 29.27 -10.84
CA SER A 344 3.89 29.29 -10.16
C SER A 344 4.00 30.58 -9.35
N PRO A 345 4.49 30.54 -8.10
CA PRO A 345 4.85 31.76 -7.38
C PRO A 345 5.99 32.51 -8.08
#